data_AF-A0A7H4NVD7-F1
#
_entry.id   AF-A0A7H4NVD7-F1
#
_cell.length_a   1.000
_cell.length_b   1.000
_cell.length_c   1.000
_cell.angle_alpha   90.00
_cell.angle_beta   90.00
_cell.angle_gamma   90.00
#
_symmetry.space_group_name_H-M   'P 1'
#
loop_
_entity.id
_entity.type
_entity.pdbx_description
1 polymer ?
#
loop_
_entity_poly.entity_id
_entity_poly.type
_entity_poly.pdbx_seq_one_letter_code
_entity_poly.pdbx_strand_id
1 'polypeptide(L)' 'MQLAVDWQAVPALFSWLARCGMRATAFSMQPENQALRLILQLEAEDAP' A
#
# COMPACT_ATOMS: atom_id res chain seq x y z
N MET A 1 0.65 3.63 -7.14
CA MET A 1 2.01 4.00 -6.69
C MET A 1 2.82 2.74 -6.39
N GLN A 2 4.15 2.79 -6.52
CA GLN A 2 5.06 1.69 -6.16
C GLN A 2 5.96 2.14 -5.01
N LEU A 3 6.06 1.33 -3.95
CA LEU A 3 6.98 1.57 -2.84
C LEU A 3 7.83 0.34 -2.59
N ALA A 4 9.10 0.54 -2.28
CA ALA A 4 9.96 -0.49 -1.69
C ALA A 4 9.81 -0.39 -0.16
N VAL A 5 9.32 -1.45 0.48
CA VAL A 5 8.99 -1.45 1.91
C VAL A 5 9.40 -2.78 2.52
N ASP A 6 9.80 -2.76 3.79
CA ASP A 6 10.02 -3.99 4.56
C ASP A 6 8.69 -4.67 4.87
N TRP A 7 8.65 -6.01 4.87
CA TRP A 7 7.42 -6.76 5.18
C TRP A 7 6.74 -6.31 6.47
N GLN A 8 7.55 -6.01 7.49
CA GLN A 8 7.06 -5.58 8.80
C GLN A 8 6.35 -4.20 8.77
N ALA A 9 6.67 -3.35 7.79
CA ALA A 9 6.05 -2.04 7.62
C ALA A 9 4.76 -2.10 6.78
N VAL A 10 4.50 -3.19 6.04
CA VAL A 10 3.31 -3.35 5.19
C VAL A 10 2.01 -3.15 5.98
N PRO A 11 1.77 -3.81 7.15
CA PRO A 11 0.51 -3.66 7.88
C PRO A 11 0.27 -2.23 8.39
N ALA A 12 1.34 -1.55 8.84
CA ALA A 12 1.27 -0.17 9.29
C ALA A 12 0.92 0.78 8.13
N LEU A 13 1.44 0.50 6.93
CA LEU A 13 1.18 1.29 5.73
C LEU A 13 -0.29 1.18 5.28
N PHE A 14 -0.87 -0.02 5.28
CA PHE A 14 -2.31 -0.20 5.01
C PHE A 14 -3.20 0.47 6.07
N SER A 15 -2.81 0.41 7.35
CA SER A 15 -3.55 1.08 8.43
C SER A 15 -3.51 2.61 8.28
N TRP A 16 -2.38 3.15 7.85
CA TRP A 16 -2.23 4.57 7.56
C TRP A 16 -3.07 4.99 6.35
N LEU A 17 -3.08 4.20 5.27
CA LEU A 17 -3.90 4.45 4.08
C LEU A 17 -5.39 4.51 4.43
N ALA A 18 -5.88 3.55 5.21
CA ALA A 18 -7.27 3.53 5.68
C ALA A 18 -7.60 4.77 6.53
N ARG A 19 -6.68 5.22 7.39
CA ARG A 19 -6.84 6.46 8.18
C ARG A 19 -6.86 7.72 7.31
N CYS A 20 -6.17 7.72 6.18
CA CYS A 20 -6.14 8.83 5.24
C CYS A 20 -7.37 8.88 4.32
N GLY A 21 -8.36 7.99 4.48
CA GLY A 21 -9.51 7.91 3.57
C GLY A 21 -9.13 7.40 2.18
N MET A 22 -8.03 6.65 2.08
CA MET A 22 -7.63 5.98 0.85
C MET A 22 -7.94 4.49 0.94
N ARG A 23 -8.71 3.99 -0.03
CA ARG A 23 -8.98 2.56 -0.17
C ARG A 23 -8.00 1.95 -1.15
N ALA A 24 -7.28 0.92 -0.68
CA ALA A 24 -6.49 0.09 -1.58
C ALA A 24 -7.42 -0.91 -2.30
N THR A 25 -7.73 -0.67 -3.56
CA THR A 25 -8.62 -1.53 -4.35
C THR A 25 -7.90 -2.69 -5.00
N ALA A 26 -6.62 -2.53 -5.30
CA ALA A 26 -5.73 -3.62 -5.66
C ALA A 26 -4.33 -3.44 -5.08
N PHE A 27 -3.67 -4.55 -4.77
CA PHE A 27 -2.27 -4.56 -4.36
C PHE A 27 -1.51 -5.71 -5.03
N SER A 28 -0.22 -5.52 -5.25
CA SER A 28 0.69 -6.57 -5.70
C SER A 28 1.99 -6.46 -4.92
N MET A 29 2.53 -7.62 -4.53
CA MET A 29 3.76 -7.71 -3.75
C MET A 29 4.74 -8.57 -4.53
N GLN A 30 5.92 -8.02 -4.80
CA GLN A 30 6.97 -8.72 -5.51
C GLN A 30 8.26 -8.64 -4.67
N PRO A 31 8.96 -9.75 -4.45
CA PRO A 31 10.29 -9.72 -3.86
C PRO A 31 11.26 -9.04 -4.84
N GLU A 32 11.92 -7.98 -4.38
CA GLU A 32 12.92 -7.27 -5.16
C GLU A 32 14.23 -7.19 -4.38
N ASN A 33 15.14 -8.11 -4.70
CA ASN A 33 16.43 -8.31 -4.02
C ASN A 33 16.28 -8.47 -2.50
N GLN A 34 16.33 -7.37 -1.75
CA GLN A 34 16.32 -7.30 -0.29
C GLN A 34 15.13 -6.51 0.28
N ALA A 35 14.26 -5.97 -0.57
CA ALA A 35 13.05 -5.25 -0.19
C ALA A 35 11.83 -5.85 -0.87
N LEU A 36 10.63 -5.59 -0.34
CA LEU A 36 9.39 -5.94 -1.03
C LEU A 36 8.92 -4.74 -1.83
N ARG A 37 8.76 -4.95 -3.14
CA ARG A 37 8.07 -4.02 -4.01
C ARG A 37 6.58 -4.18 -3.79
N LEU A 38 5.98 -3.21 -3.11
CA LEU A 38 4.55 -3.09 -2.90
C LEU A 38 3.98 -2.12 -3.94
N ILE A 39 3.13 -2.65 -4.82
CA ILE A 39 2.38 -1.87 -5.80
C ILE A 39 0.96 -1.74 -5.25
N LEU A 40 0.52 -0.50 -5.06
CA LEU A 40 -0.81 -0.18 -4.54
C LEU A 40 -1.59 0.62 -5.57
N GLN A 41 -2.81 0.15 -5.84
CA GLN A 41 -3.85 0.95 -6.47
C GLN A 41 -4.71 1.54 -5.35
N LEU A 42 -4.60 2.85 -5.21
CA LEU A 42 -5.32 3.62 -4.22
C LEU A 42 -6.42 4.36 -4.95
N GLU A 43 -7.65 4.21 -4.49
CA GLU A 43 -8.76 5.08 -4.83
C GLU A 43 -9.03 5.96 -3.61
N ALA A 44 -9.14 7.28 -3.86
CA ALA A 44 -9.67 8.18 -2.87
C ALA A 44 -11.11 7.75 -2.58
N GLU A 45 -11.46 7.60 -1.32
CA GLU A 45 -12.85 7.51 -0.93
C GLU A 45 -13.42 8.92 -1.10
N ASP A 46 -13.73 9.28 -2.34
CA ASP A 46 -14.41 10.52 -2.68
C ASP A 46 -15.80 10.41 -2.06
N ALA A 47 -15.93 10.99 -0.86
CA ALA A 47 -17.21 11.12 -0.20
C ALA A 47 -18.10 12.02 -1.09
N PRO A 48 -19.35 11.60 -1.40
CA PRO A 48 -20.25 12.32 -2.30
C PRO A 48 -20.63 13.72 -1.81
#